data_AF-A0A8H7SEI4-F1
#
_entry.id   AF-A0A8H7SEI4-F1
#
_cell.length_a   1.000
_cell.length_b   1.000
_cell.length_c   1.000
_cell.angle_alpha   90.00
_cell.angle_beta   90.00
_cell.angle_gamma   90.00
#
_symmetry.space_group_name_H-M   'P 1'
#
loop_
_entity.id
_entity.type
_entity.pdbx_description
1 polymer ?
#
loop_
_entity_poly.entity_id
_entity_poly.type
_entity_poly.pdbx_seq_one_letter_code
_entity_poly.pdbx_strand_id
1 'polypeptide(L)' 'AVPADLPIDPNEPLYCYCQQVSYGEMVACDNTDCEIEWFHLACVDLKTVPKGKWYCNNCVSKMKGKGHRK' A
#
# COMPACT_ATOMS: atom_id res chain seq x y z
N ALA A 1 -9.71 -35.85 10.10
CA ALA A 1 -9.42 -34.50 10.60
C ALA A 1 -8.77 -33.74 9.47
N VAL A 2 -9.34 -32.61 9.06
CA VAL A 2 -8.75 -31.78 8.00
C VAL A 2 -7.46 -31.18 8.58
N PRO A 3 -6.26 -31.48 8.04
CA PRO A 3 -5.03 -30.97 8.61
C PRO A 3 -5.00 -29.44 8.48
N ALA A 4 -4.75 -28.78 9.60
CA ALA A 4 -4.66 -27.32 9.73
C ALA A 4 -3.29 -26.78 9.26
N ASP A 5 -2.85 -27.22 8.08
CA ASP A 5 -1.55 -26.83 7.51
C ASP A 5 -1.71 -26.70 5.99
N LEU A 6 -2.35 -25.61 5.57
CA LEU A 6 -1.95 -25.01 4.31
C LEU A 6 -0.84 -24.03 4.70
N PRO A 7 0.43 -24.26 4.31
CA PRO A 7 1.47 -23.29 4.55
C PRO A 7 0.99 -21.98 3.94
N ILE A 8 1.01 -20.89 4.72
CA ILE A 8 0.91 -19.55 4.13
C ILE A 8 2.06 -19.50 3.14
N ASP A 9 1.75 -19.58 1.85
CA ASP A 9 2.74 -19.78 0.80
C ASP A 9 3.79 -18.65 0.93
N PRO A 10 5.06 -18.96 1.20
CA PRO A 10 6.12 -17.94 1.32
C PRO A 10 6.40 -17.21 -0.02
N ASN A 11 5.60 -17.50 -1.05
CA ASN A 11 5.62 -16.89 -2.36
C ASN A 11 4.64 -15.71 -2.48
N GLU A 12 3.83 -15.42 -1.46
CA GLU A 12 2.92 -14.29 -1.52
C GLU A 12 3.70 -12.96 -1.48
N PRO A 13 3.58 -12.11 -2.51
CA PRO A 13 4.29 -10.84 -2.56
C PRO A 13 3.89 -9.94 -1.39
N LEU A 14 4.89 -9.38 -0.73
CA LEU A 14 4.70 -8.48 0.41
C LEU A 14 4.45 -7.06 -0.10
N TYR A 15 3.33 -6.49 0.35
CA TYR A 15 2.90 -5.14 -0.01
C TYR A 15 2.92 -4.24 1.21
N CYS A 16 2.70 -2.94 0.95
CA CYS A 16 2.79 -1.87 1.93
C CYS A 16 4.19 -1.76 2.57
N TYR A 17 4.44 -0.70 3.32
CA TYR A 17 5.67 -0.58 4.12
C TYR A 17 5.69 -1.56 5.30
N CYS A 18 4.56 -2.16 5.66
CA CYS A 18 4.49 -3.20 6.68
C CYS A 18 5.00 -4.56 6.18
N GLN A 19 5.34 -4.69 4.89
CA GLN A 19 5.86 -5.93 4.28
C GLN A 19 4.95 -7.12 4.63
N GLN A 20 3.64 -6.95 4.43
CA GLN A 20 2.65 -7.98 4.71
C GLN A 20 1.90 -8.36 3.44
N VAL A 21 1.37 -9.58 3.41
CA VAL A 21 0.56 -10.09 2.30
C VAL A 21 -0.66 -9.21 2.04
N SER A 22 -1.23 -9.30 0.84
CA SER A 22 -2.50 -8.65 0.53
C SER A 22 -3.61 -9.27 1.38
N TYR A 23 -4.26 -8.48 2.22
CA TYR A 23 -5.42 -8.92 2.99
C TYR A 23 -6.52 -7.86 2.97
N GLY A 24 -7.76 -8.28 2.68
CA GLY A 24 -8.92 -7.40 2.66
C GLY A 24 -8.87 -6.34 1.55
N GLU A 25 -9.15 -5.09 1.92
CA GLU A 25 -9.16 -3.95 0.99
C GLU A 25 -7.80 -3.25 0.93
N MET A 26 -7.33 -3.01 -0.29
CA MET A 26 -6.07 -2.34 -0.57
C MET A 26 -6.27 -1.19 -1.55
N VAL A 27 -5.37 -0.21 -1.52
CA VAL A 27 -5.33 0.92 -2.43
C VAL A 27 -4.03 0.92 -3.20
N ALA A 28 -4.12 1.17 -4.51
CA ALA A 28 -2.97 1.39 -5.36
C ALA A 28 -2.60 2.88 -5.40
N CYS A 29 -1.31 3.17 -5.29
CA CYS A 29 -0.72 4.48 -5.48
C CYS A 29 -0.70 4.79 -6.98
N ASP A 30 -1.33 5.89 -7.39
CA ASP A 30 -1.38 6.37 -8.78
C ASP A 30 -0.03 6.94 -9.26
N ASN A 31 0.98 7.01 -8.39
CA ASN A 31 2.32 7.43 -8.77
C ASN A 31 3.07 6.27 -9.43
N THR A 32 3.37 6.39 -10.71
CA THR A 32 4.18 5.42 -11.49
C THR A 32 5.63 5.30 -11.02
N ASP A 33 6.14 6.25 -10.21
CA ASP A 33 7.46 6.19 -9.57
C ASP A 33 7.41 5.48 -8.19
N CYS A 34 6.26 4.92 -7.79
CA CYS A 34 6.14 4.19 -6.54
C CYS A 34 6.64 2.75 -6.71
N GLU A 35 7.60 2.34 -5.89
CA GLU A 35 8.17 0.98 -5.92
C GLU A 35 7.24 -0.11 -5.35
N ILE A 36 6.35 0.25 -4.43
CA ILE A 36 5.45 -0.70 -3.76
C ILE A 36 4.08 -0.76 -4.45
N GLU A 37 3.58 0.38 -4.93
CA GLU A 37 2.25 0.60 -5.53
C GLU A 37 1.05 0.24 -4.65
N TRP A 38 1.07 -0.84 -3.86
CA TRP A 38 -0.07 -1.35 -3.10
C TRP A 38 0.07 -1.14 -1.59
N PHE A 39 -0.98 -0.61 -0.98
CA PHE A 39 -1.01 -0.31 0.45
C PHE A 39 -2.34 -0.76 1.07
N HIS A 40 -2.31 -1.30 2.28
CA HIS A 40 -3.53 -1.60 3.03
C HIS A 40 -4.21 -0.30 3.46
N LEU A 41 -5.54 -0.24 3.33
CA LEU A 41 -6.31 0.93 3.75
C LEU A 41 -6.05 1.29 5.22
N ALA A 42 -5.99 0.28 6.10
CA ALA A 42 -5.73 0.45 7.52
C ALA A 42 -4.33 1.03 7.82
N CYS A 43 -3.32 0.69 7.01
CA CYS A 43 -1.98 1.25 7.18
C CYS A 43 -1.97 2.74 6.83
N VAL A 44 -2.69 3.15 5.79
CA VAL A 44 -2.69 4.54 5.31
C VAL A 44 -3.88 5.36 5.84
N ASP A 45 -4.47 4.94 6.96
CA ASP A 45 -5.61 5.60 7.61
C ASP A 45 -6.81 5.86 6.68
N LEU A 46 -7.01 5.00 5.68
CA LEU A 46 -8.19 5.00 4.83
C LEU A 46 -9.24 4.04 5.39
N LYS A 47 -10.50 4.48 5.33
CA LYS A 47 -11.64 3.62 5.68
C LYS A 47 -12.25 2.91 4.48
N THR A 48 -12.04 3.44 3.29
CA THR A 48 -12.61 2.94 2.03
C THR A 48 -11.66 3.28 0.90
N VAL A 49 -11.66 2.48 -0.15
CA VAL A 49 -10.94 2.81 -1.38
C VAL A 49 -11.42 4.16 -1.92
N PRO A 50 -10.55 5.17 -2.04
CA PRO A 50 -10.91 6.48 -2.52
C PRO A 50 -11.38 6.39 -3.98
N LYS A 51 -12.47 7.08 -4.30
CA LYS A 51 -12.96 7.20 -5.69
C LYS A 51 -12.09 8.20 -6.45
N GLY A 52 -10.96 7.74 -6.98
CA GLY A 52 -10.07 8.54 -7.83
C GLY A 52 -8.60 8.23 -7.64
N LYS A 53 -7.74 9.22 -7.94
CA LYS A 53 -6.29 9.12 -7.78
C LYS A 53 -5.93 9.21 -6.31
N TRP A 54 -5.23 8.20 -5.81
CA TRP A 54 -4.67 8.20 -4.46
C TRP A 54 -3.16 8.04 -4.52
N TYR A 55 -2.47 8.70 -3.60
CA TYR A 55 -1.02 8.68 -3.52
C TYR A 55 -0.60 8.35 -2.10
N CYS A 56 0.38 7.46 -1.94
CA CYS A 56 0.91 7.10 -0.63
C CYS A 56 1.68 8.27 0.00
N ASN A 57 1.84 8.25 1.32
CA ASN A 57 2.48 9.32 2.09
C ASN A 57 3.88 9.68 1.57
N ASN A 58 4.64 8.71 1.04
CA ASN A 58 5.95 8.95 0.44
C ASN A 58 5.83 9.82 -0.83
N CYS A 59 4.94 9.44 -1.75
CA CYS A 59 4.70 10.18 -2.98
C CYS A 59 4.11 11.57 -2.71
N VAL A 60 3.15 11.68 -1.79
CA VAL A 60 2.59 12.97 -1.35
C VAL A 60 3.68 13.88 -0.77
N SER A 61 4.58 13.34 0.05
CA SER A 61 5.70 14.10 0.63
C SER A 61 6.71 14.55 -0.43
N LYS A 62 7.05 13.69 -1.40
CA LYS A 62 7.89 14.03 -2.55
C LYS A 62 7.28 15.17 -3.39
N MET A 63 5.96 15.16 -3.62
CA MET A 63 5.27 16.18 -4.41
C MET A 63 5.17 17.55 -3.71
N LYS A 64 5.01 17.57 -2.38
CA LYS A 64 4.83 18.81 -1.59
C LYS A 64 6.13 19.59 -1.33
N GLY A 65 7.29 18.96 -1.56
CA GLY A 65 8.61 19.52 -1.25
C GLY A 65 9.16 20.56 -2.25
N LYS A 66 8.50 20.82 -3.38
CA LYS A 66 8.99 21.77 -4.42
C LYS A 66 8.30 23.14 -4.37
N GLY A 67 7.89 23.59 -3.17
CA GLY A 67 7.07 24.79 -3.00
C GLY A 67 7.59 25.88 -2.06
N HIS A 68 8.78 25.75 -1.43
CA HIS A 68 9.33 26.88 -0.65
C HIS A 68 10.83 26.72 -0.32
N ARG A 69 11.70 27.32 -1.11
CA ARG A 69 12.92 27.93 -0.57
C ARG A 69 13.22 29.15 -1.43
N LYS A 70 12.74 30.29 -0.94
CA LYS A 70 13.17 31.62 -1.37
C LYS A 70 14.65 31.81 -1.06
#